data_AF-A0AB74EYF1-F1
#
_entry.id   AF-A0AB74EYF1-F1
#
_cell.length_a   1.000
_cell.length_b   1.000
_cell.length_c   1.000
_cell.angle_alpha   90.00
_cell.angle_beta   90.00
_cell.angle_gamma   90.00
#
_symmetry.space_group_name_H-M   'P 1'
#
loop_
_entity.id
_entity.type
_entity.pdbx_description
1 polymer ?
#
loop_
_entity_poly.entity_id
_entity_poly.type
_entity_poly.pdbx_seq_one_letter_code
_entity_poly.pdbx_strand_id
1 'polypeptide(L)'
;MNYLTEHLSFYVWLESHPRSTAFQSFWNYLLVRNNRAAFMGEDGFMYWPVWYTVPNDDLRRLLGEPDAKRIWEHRRRLIGEGLIEYRPGSGGQSGVYALIPFERGQTRLQVIPQGGGEAVTAWTPYQNSARTAAGAPPEGPAEQRAFSSDYNHINHKYINAKEPCRYEGEPPVPYFNQLPMLTGEEMERLSAIHKDDASLVEAMWALKEQKKQEEES
;
A
#
# COMPACT_ATOMS: atom_id res chain seq x y z
N MET A 1 0.28 3.27 6.37
CA MET A 1 -0.80 3.07 5.39
C MET A 1 -0.52 1.79 4.62
N ASN A 2 -1.36 0.75 4.70
CA ASN A 2 -1.10 -0.53 4.05
C ASN A 2 -1.50 -0.47 2.57
N TYR A 3 -0.52 -0.56 1.65
CA TYR A 3 -0.75 -0.47 0.21
C TYR A 3 -1.84 -1.41 -0.31
N LEU A 4 -1.80 -2.70 0.06
CA LEU A 4 -2.75 -3.70 -0.43
C LEU A 4 -4.15 -3.45 0.11
N THR A 5 -4.26 -3.16 1.40
CA THR A 5 -5.56 -2.87 2.02
C THR A 5 -6.21 -1.63 1.41
N GLU A 6 -5.46 -0.54 1.21
CA GLU A 6 -5.97 0.67 0.58
C GLU A 6 -6.38 0.42 -0.88
N HIS A 7 -5.57 -0.33 -1.63
CA HIS A 7 -5.86 -0.64 -3.03
C HIS A 7 -7.15 -1.45 -3.16
N LEU A 8 -7.33 -2.49 -2.34
CA LEU A 8 -8.55 -3.29 -2.32
C LEU A 8 -9.77 -2.46 -1.90
N SER A 9 -9.61 -1.63 -0.86
CA SER A 9 -10.68 -0.76 -0.38
C SER A 9 -11.14 0.24 -1.44
N PHE A 10 -10.21 0.75 -2.25
CA PHE A 10 -10.53 1.62 -3.37
C PHE A 10 -11.39 0.92 -4.43
N TYR A 11 -11.09 -0.34 -4.78
CA TYR A 11 -11.93 -1.08 -5.75
C TYR A 11 -13.31 -1.41 -5.19
N VAL A 12 -13.41 -1.77 -3.91
CA VAL A 12 -14.72 -1.93 -3.25
C VAL A 12 -15.50 -0.61 -3.27
N TRP A 13 -14.84 0.51 -3.01
CA TRP A 13 -15.48 1.83 -3.12
C TRP A 13 -15.96 2.13 -4.55
N LEU A 14 -15.18 1.75 -5.58
CA LEU A 14 -15.54 1.94 -6.99
C LEU A 14 -16.79 1.14 -7.40
N GLU A 15 -17.09 0.01 -6.76
CA GLU A 15 -18.31 -0.77 -7.05
C GLU A 15 -19.59 0.07 -6.84
N SER A 16 -19.59 0.91 -5.81
CA SER A 16 -20.69 1.82 -5.49
C SER A 16 -20.53 3.22 -6.11
N HIS A 17 -19.32 3.56 -6.58
CA HIS A 17 -18.99 4.84 -7.18
C HIS A 17 -18.24 4.64 -8.50
N PRO A 18 -18.93 4.32 -9.61
CA PRO A 18 -18.26 4.17 -10.89
C PRO A 18 -17.53 5.45 -11.31
N ARG A 19 -16.23 5.32 -11.61
CA ARG A 19 -15.36 6.43 -12.05
C ARG A 19 -14.63 6.07 -13.34
N SER A 20 -14.23 7.10 -14.09
CA SER A 20 -13.47 6.92 -15.33
C SER A 20 -12.11 6.30 -15.07
N THR A 21 -11.56 5.60 -16.06
CA THR A 21 -10.21 5.01 -15.99
C THR A 21 -9.15 6.06 -15.61
N ALA A 22 -9.23 7.28 -16.14
CA ALA A 22 -8.31 8.35 -15.78
C ALA A 22 -8.38 8.73 -14.29
N PHE A 23 -9.56 8.72 -13.69
CA PHE A 23 -9.72 8.96 -12.24
C PHE A 23 -9.08 7.84 -11.43
N GLN A 24 -9.36 6.58 -11.80
CA GLN A 24 -8.80 5.40 -11.13
C GLN A 24 -7.28 5.35 -11.24
N SER A 25 -6.73 5.55 -12.44
CA SER A 25 -5.29 5.60 -12.69
C SER A 25 -4.62 6.73 -11.92
N PHE A 26 -5.27 7.88 -11.78
CA PHE A 26 -4.71 8.98 -11.01
C PHE A 26 -4.59 8.62 -9.54
N TRP A 27 -5.65 8.10 -8.92
CA TRP A 27 -5.61 7.70 -7.51
C TRP A 27 -4.60 6.56 -7.28
N ASN A 28 -4.59 5.53 -8.12
CA ASN A 28 -3.63 4.43 -8.01
C ASN A 28 -2.18 4.90 -8.16
N TYR A 29 -1.91 5.83 -9.08
CA TYR A 29 -0.58 6.41 -9.21
C TYR A 29 -0.18 7.17 -7.94
N LEU A 30 -1.09 7.97 -7.36
CA LEU A 30 -0.85 8.64 -6.09
C LEU A 30 -0.55 7.64 -4.96
N LEU A 31 -1.25 6.51 -4.89
CA LEU A 31 -1.00 5.43 -3.93
C LEU A 31 0.40 4.84 -4.09
N VAL A 32 0.81 4.51 -5.32
CA VAL A 32 2.16 4.03 -5.62
C VAL A 32 3.22 5.05 -5.22
N ARG A 33 2.98 6.34 -5.48
CA ARG A 33 3.91 7.42 -5.09
C ARG A 33 4.03 7.57 -3.58
N ASN A 34 2.93 7.49 -2.84
CA ASN A 34 2.97 7.50 -1.38
C ASN A 34 3.74 6.30 -0.83
N ASN A 35 3.49 5.11 -1.38
CA ASN A 35 4.17 3.89 -0.95
C ASN A 35 5.69 3.96 -1.19
N ARG A 36 6.11 4.56 -2.31
CA ARG A 36 7.54 4.81 -2.60
C ARG A 36 8.17 5.89 -1.72
N ALA A 37 7.36 6.77 -1.13
CA ALA A 37 7.81 7.81 -0.21
C ALA A 37 7.90 7.31 1.24
N ALA A 38 7.68 6.01 1.49
CA ALA A 38 7.84 5.43 2.81
C ALA A 38 9.27 5.60 3.32
N PHE A 39 9.40 5.84 4.62
CA PHE A 39 10.67 6.07 5.29
C PHE A 39 10.75 5.28 6.60
N MET A 40 11.95 5.00 7.08
CA MET A 40 12.17 4.32 8.36
C MET A 40 12.24 5.37 9.48
N GLY A 41 11.55 5.13 10.59
CA GLY A 41 11.67 5.94 11.80
C GLY A 41 12.88 5.53 12.64
N GLU A 42 13.25 6.37 13.62
CA GLU A 42 14.32 6.04 14.59
C GLU A 42 14.04 4.76 15.40
N ASP A 43 12.77 4.41 15.57
CA ASP A 43 12.30 3.19 16.21
C ASP A 43 12.46 1.93 15.33
N GLY A 44 12.98 2.07 14.11
CA GLY A 44 13.18 1.00 13.15
C GLY A 44 11.91 0.56 12.41
N PHE A 45 10.77 1.23 12.62
CA PHE A 45 9.52 0.94 11.91
C PHE A 45 9.42 1.73 10.61
N MET A 46 8.72 1.17 9.64
CA MET A 46 8.45 1.84 8.36
C MET A 46 7.16 2.65 8.41
N TYR A 47 7.23 3.88 7.96
CA TYR A 47 6.18 4.88 8.01
C TYR A 47 5.88 5.44 6.62
N TRP A 48 4.62 5.80 6.40
CA TRP A 48 4.18 6.43 5.16
C TRP A 48 3.87 7.90 5.43
N PRO A 49 4.50 8.84 4.72
CA PRO A 49 4.27 10.25 4.97
C PRO A 49 2.84 10.62 4.60
N VAL A 50 2.25 11.54 5.38
CA VAL A 50 0.97 12.15 5.03
C VAL A 50 1.13 13.00 3.79
N TRP A 51 2.12 13.89 3.79
CA TRP A 51 2.39 14.81 2.69
C TRP A 51 3.56 14.34 1.85
N TYR A 52 3.36 14.22 0.55
CA TYR A 52 4.41 13.83 -0.39
C TYR A 52 4.28 14.56 -1.72
N THR A 53 5.42 14.75 -2.38
CA THR A 53 5.52 15.52 -3.62
C THR A 53 5.35 14.62 -4.83
N VAL A 54 4.60 15.10 -5.82
CA VAL A 54 4.43 14.41 -7.11
C VAL A 54 4.75 15.38 -8.25
N PRO A 55 5.73 15.05 -9.12
CA PRO A 55 6.07 15.88 -10.27
C PRO A 55 4.89 16.12 -11.20
N ASN A 56 4.65 17.37 -11.59
CA ASN A 56 3.58 17.70 -12.53
C ASN A 56 3.78 17.04 -13.90
N ASP A 57 5.03 16.83 -14.35
CA ASP A 57 5.32 16.20 -15.64
C ASP A 57 4.94 14.71 -15.66
N ASP A 58 5.10 14.01 -14.53
CA ASP A 58 4.63 12.63 -14.41
C ASP A 58 3.10 12.57 -14.54
N LEU A 59 2.38 13.53 -13.94
CA LEU A 59 0.93 13.61 -14.03
C LEU A 59 0.46 13.94 -15.45
N ARG A 60 1.15 14.85 -16.15
CA ARG A 60 0.88 15.14 -17.56
C ARG A 60 0.99 13.88 -18.42
N ARG A 61 2.05 13.10 -18.21
CA ARG A 61 2.28 11.84 -18.95
C ARG A 61 1.24 10.78 -18.60
N LEU A 62 0.95 10.59 -17.31
CA LEU A 62 -0.02 9.60 -16.82
C LEU A 62 -1.43 9.88 -17.37
N LEU A 63 -1.86 11.13 -17.32
CA LEU A 63 -3.20 11.54 -17.72
C LEU A 63 -3.32 11.79 -19.22
N GLY A 64 -2.21 11.87 -19.94
CA GLY A 64 -2.18 12.32 -21.34
C GLY A 64 -2.61 13.77 -21.52
N GLU A 65 -2.51 14.58 -20.45
CA GLU A 65 -3.06 15.94 -20.39
C GLU A 65 -1.95 16.95 -20.14
N PRO A 66 -1.50 17.73 -21.15
CA PRO A 66 -0.46 18.73 -20.97
C PRO A 66 -0.96 19.99 -20.24
N ASP A 67 -2.27 20.26 -20.31
CA ASP A 67 -2.90 21.45 -19.75
C ASP A 67 -3.03 21.37 -18.23
N ALA A 68 -2.44 22.34 -17.53
CA ALA A 68 -2.50 22.46 -16.09
C ALA A 68 -3.94 22.61 -15.55
N LYS A 69 -4.84 23.24 -16.32
CA LYS A 69 -6.26 23.38 -15.92
C LYS A 69 -6.96 22.03 -15.89
N ARG A 70 -6.71 21.17 -16.88
CA ARG A 70 -7.28 19.81 -16.92
C ARG A 70 -6.74 18.93 -15.80
N ILE A 71 -5.44 19.02 -15.50
CA ILE A 71 -4.86 18.34 -14.32
C ILE A 71 -5.53 18.82 -13.03
N TRP A 72 -5.80 20.12 -12.92
CA TRP A 72 -6.54 20.67 -11.77
C TRP A 72 -7.96 20.09 -11.66
N GLU A 73 -8.67 19.90 -12.77
CA GLU A 73 -9.98 19.23 -12.76
C GLU A 73 -9.89 17.80 -12.23
N HIS A 74 -8.87 17.03 -12.65
CA HIS A 74 -8.63 15.69 -12.11
C HIS A 74 -8.39 15.72 -10.60
N ARG A 75 -7.61 16.68 -10.09
CA ARG A 75 -7.40 16.88 -8.65
C ARG A 75 -8.70 17.20 -7.94
N ARG A 76 -9.48 18.14 -8.50
CA ARG A 76 -10.76 18.58 -7.93
C ARG A 76 -11.75 17.42 -7.80
N ARG A 77 -11.76 16.48 -8.75
CA ARG A 77 -12.60 15.27 -8.67
C ARG A 77 -12.17 14.39 -7.49
N LEU A 78 -10.88 14.07 -7.34
CA LEU A 78 -10.41 13.26 -6.20
C LEU A 78 -10.64 13.96 -4.85
N ILE A 79 -10.47 15.28 -4.79
CA ILE A 79 -10.75 16.10 -3.59
C ILE A 79 -12.25 16.06 -3.27
N GLY A 80 -13.11 16.21 -4.28
CA GLY A 80 -14.56 16.20 -4.10
C GLY A 80 -15.10 14.87 -3.56
N GLU A 81 -14.42 13.77 -3.87
CA GLU A 81 -14.74 12.43 -3.34
C GLU A 81 -14.08 12.14 -1.98
N GLY A 82 -13.31 13.08 -1.42
CA GLY A 82 -12.64 12.90 -0.13
C GLY A 82 -11.52 11.86 -0.18
N LEU A 83 -10.90 11.63 -1.35
CA LEU A 83 -9.84 10.64 -1.51
C LEU A 83 -8.44 11.21 -1.33
N ILE A 84 -8.28 12.52 -1.53
CA ILE A 84 -7.00 13.22 -1.36
C ILE A 84 -7.20 14.60 -0.74
N GLU A 85 -6.14 15.09 -0.10
CA GLU A 85 -5.88 16.51 0.10
C GLU A 85 -4.74 16.96 -0.84
N TYR A 86 -4.77 18.22 -1.26
CA TYR A 86 -3.75 18.79 -2.15
C TYR A 86 -3.38 20.20 -1.74
N ARG A 87 -2.09 20.52 -1.78
CA ARG A 87 -1.58 21.89 -1.62
C ARG A 87 -0.74 22.26 -2.85
N PRO A 88 -1.04 23.39 -3.50
CA PRO A 88 -0.26 23.84 -4.65
C PRO A 88 1.17 24.20 -4.22
N GLY A 89 2.14 23.87 -5.08
CA GLY A 89 3.51 24.35 -4.92
C GLY A 89 3.62 25.82 -5.35
N SER A 90 4.54 26.56 -4.75
CA SER A 90 4.86 27.94 -5.12
C SER A 90 5.99 27.99 -6.16
N GLY A 91 5.95 28.94 -7.09
CA GLY A 91 7.11 29.29 -7.93
C GLY A 91 7.65 28.15 -8.81
N GLY A 92 6.78 27.34 -9.41
CA GLY A 92 7.18 26.21 -10.28
C GLY A 92 7.52 24.91 -9.52
N GLN A 93 7.44 24.93 -8.18
CA GLN A 93 7.56 23.72 -7.39
C GLN A 93 6.37 22.78 -7.60
N SER A 94 6.64 21.49 -7.46
CA SER A 94 5.60 20.46 -7.53
C SER A 94 4.65 20.58 -6.33
N GLY A 95 3.36 20.32 -6.55
CA GLY A 95 2.39 20.31 -5.46
C GLY A 95 2.59 19.10 -4.55
N VAL A 96 2.11 19.23 -3.32
CA VAL A 96 2.11 18.13 -2.34
C VAL A 96 0.71 17.55 -2.20
N TYR A 97 0.65 16.25 -2.00
CA TYR A 97 -0.57 15.46 -1.89
C TYR A 97 -0.58 14.76 -0.54
N ALA A 98 -1.76 14.55 -0.01
CA ALA A 98 -2.01 13.55 1.01
C ALA A 98 -3.12 12.62 0.55
N LEU A 99 -2.88 11.31 0.60
CA LEU A 99 -3.95 10.34 0.44
C LEU A 99 -4.75 10.28 1.73
N ILE A 100 -6.07 10.23 1.58
CA ILE A 100 -6.99 9.98 2.69
C ILE A 100 -7.17 8.46 2.75
N PRO A 101 -6.73 7.79 3.83
CA PRO A 101 -6.88 6.34 3.97
C PRO A 101 -8.36 5.94 4.04
N PHE A 102 -8.70 4.82 3.42
CA PHE A 102 -10.00 4.16 3.63
C PHE A 102 -10.10 3.52 5.02
N GLU A 103 -8.96 3.08 5.57
CA GLU A 103 -8.91 2.52 6.92
C GLU A 103 -9.08 3.61 7.98
N ARG A 104 -10.27 3.66 8.60
CA ARG A 104 -10.70 4.70 9.55
C ARG A 104 -9.97 4.71 10.90
N GLY A 105 -9.03 3.80 11.12
CA GLY A 105 -8.20 3.75 12.32
C GLY A 105 -6.82 4.39 12.17
N GLN A 106 -6.47 4.87 10.97
CA GLN A 106 -5.16 5.49 10.75
C GLN A 106 -5.11 6.90 11.33
N THR A 107 -4.13 7.13 12.20
CA THR A 107 -3.87 8.45 12.81
C THR A 107 -2.61 9.08 12.22
N ARG A 108 -2.52 10.41 12.32
CA ARG A 108 -1.33 11.18 11.94
C ARG A 108 -0.41 11.30 13.16
N LEU A 109 0.86 10.95 13.01
CA LEU A 109 1.88 11.06 14.07
C LEU A 109 3.14 11.71 13.52
N GLN A 110 3.85 12.47 14.36
CA GLN A 110 5.16 13.04 14.02
C GLN A 110 6.26 12.01 14.27
N VAL A 111 6.97 11.61 13.21
CA VAL A 111 8.03 10.60 13.25
C VAL A 111 9.34 11.25 12.85
N ILE A 112 10.40 11.01 13.64
CA ILE A 112 11.75 11.41 13.26
C ILE A 112 12.34 10.31 12.36
N PRO A 113 12.80 10.63 11.14
CA PRO A 113 13.42 9.65 10.25
C PRO A 113 14.70 9.05 10.85
N GLN A 114 14.97 7.80 10.51
CA GLN A 114 16.24 7.14 10.82
C GLN A 114 17.39 7.91 10.16
N GLY A 115 18.38 8.34 10.96
CA GLY A 115 19.46 9.22 10.52
C GLY A 115 19.29 10.68 10.96
N GLY A 116 18.20 10.99 11.67
CA GLY A 116 17.91 12.32 12.20
C GLY A 116 17.33 13.27 11.15
N GLY A 117 16.83 14.41 11.58
CA GLY A 117 16.22 15.43 10.71
C GLY A 117 14.96 16.04 11.30
N GLU A 118 14.22 16.76 10.46
CA GLU A 118 12.91 17.30 10.82
C GLU A 118 11.87 16.19 10.97
N ALA A 119 10.99 16.33 11.96
CA ALA A 119 9.91 15.38 12.16
C ALA A 119 8.93 15.42 10.98
N VAL A 120 8.62 14.23 10.44
CA VAL A 120 7.71 14.05 9.31
C VAL A 120 6.38 13.53 9.82
N THR A 121 5.28 14.16 9.41
CA THR A 121 3.94 13.65 9.73
C THR A 121 3.65 12.42 8.89
N ALA A 122 3.39 11.29 9.54
CA ALA A 122 3.14 9.99 8.90
C ALA A 122 1.84 9.34 9.35
N TRP A 123 1.32 8.43 8.52
CA TRP A 123 0.17 7.59 8.81
C TRP A 123 0.59 6.38 9.64
N THR A 124 -0.04 6.20 10.81
CA THR A 124 0.18 5.05 11.69
C THR A 124 -1.03 4.12 11.63
N PRO A 125 -0.84 2.79 11.47
CA PRO A 125 -1.93 1.84 11.67
C PRO A 125 -2.48 1.94 13.10
N TYR A 126 -3.78 1.74 13.26
CA TYR A 126 -4.49 1.78 14.55
C TYR A 126 -3.80 0.92 15.64
N GLN A 127 -3.26 -0.23 15.27
CA GLN A 127 -2.63 -1.17 16.22
C GLN A 127 -1.29 -0.69 16.81
N ASN A 128 -0.64 0.31 16.20
CA ASN A 128 0.59 0.91 16.72
C ASN A 128 0.33 2.14 17.60
N SER A 129 -0.84 2.77 17.49
CA SER A 129 -1.22 3.95 18.30
C SER A 129 -1.26 3.65 19.81
N ALA A 130 -1.57 2.40 20.18
CA ALA A 130 -1.59 1.95 21.57
C ALA A 130 -0.19 1.80 22.21
N ARG A 131 0.90 1.84 21.43
CA ARG A 131 2.27 1.73 21.97
C ARG A 131 2.95 3.06 22.23
N THR A 132 2.46 4.16 21.65
CA THR A 132 3.09 5.49 21.77
C THR A 132 2.29 6.48 22.62
N ALA A 133 1.07 6.14 23.04
CA ALA A 133 0.25 7.02 23.88
C ALA A 133 0.49 6.75 25.38
N ALA A 134 1.55 7.37 25.92
CA ALA A 134 1.47 7.85 27.29
C ALA A 134 0.40 8.97 27.33
N GLY A 135 -0.84 8.58 27.61
CA GLY A 135 -1.90 9.43 28.16
C GLY A 135 -2.33 10.66 27.35
N ALA A 136 -3.16 10.47 26.32
CA ALA A 136 -4.27 11.38 25.99
C ALA A 136 -5.16 10.75 24.90
N PRO A 137 -6.51 10.76 25.03
CA PRO A 137 -7.40 10.34 23.95
C PRO A 137 -7.47 11.44 22.87
N PRO A 138 -7.44 11.12 21.57
CA PRO A 138 -7.58 12.13 20.53
C PRO A 138 -9.04 12.55 20.36
N GLU A 139 -9.26 13.87 20.33
CA GLU A 139 -10.53 14.50 19.95
C GLU A 139 -10.87 14.18 18.49
N GLY A 140 -12.08 13.65 18.25
CA GLY A 140 -12.55 13.33 16.90
C GLY A 140 -13.22 14.52 16.20
N PRO A 141 -13.02 14.73 14.89
CA PRO A 141 -13.84 15.66 14.14
C PRO A 141 -15.15 15.03 13.64
N ALA A 142 -16.13 15.92 13.50
CA ALA A 142 -17.56 15.71 13.32
C ALA A 142 -17.99 14.80 12.16
N GLU A 143 -19.12 14.13 12.41
CA GLU A 143 -19.97 13.31 11.55
C GLU A 143 -19.89 13.65 10.04
N GLN A 144 -19.25 12.77 9.27
CA GLN A 144 -19.46 12.66 7.83
C GLN A 144 -19.75 11.21 7.46
N ARG A 145 -20.96 11.03 6.90
CA ARG A 145 -21.64 9.84 6.36
C ARG A 145 -20.90 8.49 6.57
N ALA A 146 -21.51 7.69 7.43
CA ALA A 146 -21.11 6.32 7.75
C ALA A 146 -21.03 5.45 6.48
N PHE A 147 -19.84 4.90 6.22
CA PHE A 147 -19.69 3.66 5.47
C PHE A 147 -19.59 2.56 6.53
N SER A 148 -20.55 1.64 6.54
CA SER A 148 -20.56 0.52 7.50
C SER A 148 -19.33 -0.34 7.28
N SER A 149 -18.52 -0.43 8.33
CA SER A 149 -17.23 -1.12 8.38
C SER A 149 -17.42 -2.62 8.63
N ASP A 150 -18.26 -3.28 7.84
CA ASP A 150 -18.47 -4.74 7.96
C ASP A 150 -17.38 -5.56 7.23
N TYR A 151 -16.47 -4.88 6.51
CA TYR A 151 -15.40 -5.52 5.72
C TYR A 151 -14.00 -5.46 6.37
N ASN A 152 -13.88 -4.95 7.60
CA ASN A 152 -12.60 -4.90 8.32
C ASN A 152 -11.97 -6.29 8.58
N HIS A 153 -12.73 -7.38 8.37
CA HIS A 153 -12.23 -8.74 8.55
C HIS A 153 -11.21 -9.24 7.51
N ILE A 154 -10.95 -8.51 6.42
CA ILE A 154 -10.14 -9.04 5.31
C ILE A 154 -8.63 -9.01 5.60
N ASN A 155 -8.12 -8.24 6.58
CA ASN A 155 -6.66 -8.14 6.78
C ASN A 155 -6.20 -7.86 8.23
N HIS A 156 -6.65 -8.65 9.20
CA HIS A 156 -6.13 -8.60 10.57
C HIS A 156 -4.88 -9.46 10.82
N LYS A 157 -4.26 -10.06 9.79
CA LYS A 157 -3.05 -10.87 9.97
C LYS A 157 -1.80 -9.96 9.95
N TYR A 158 -1.32 -9.64 11.15
CA TYR A 158 0.05 -9.23 11.51
C TYR A 158 1.02 -9.01 10.33
N ILE A 159 1.26 -7.76 9.93
CA ILE A 159 2.54 -7.40 9.32
C ILE A 159 3.51 -7.24 10.49
N ASN A 160 4.20 -8.33 10.83
CA ASN A 160 5.25 -8.30 11.83
C ASN A 160 6.43 -7.50 11.25
N ALA A 161 6.48 -6.20 11.53
CA ALA A 161 7.59 -5.31 11.16
C ALA A 161 8.83 -5.52 12.04
N LYS A 162 9.07 -6.76 12.47
CA LYS A 162 10.29 -7.17 13.16
C LYS A 162 10.91 -8.33 12.41
N GLU A 163 11.89 -8.04 11.58
CA GLU A 163 13.18 -8.74 11.64
C GLU A 163 14.23 -8.01 10.78
N PRO A 164 15.37 -7.61 11.38
CA PRO A 164 16.53 -7.12 10.64
C PRO A 164 17.27 -8.30 9.98
N CYS A 165 17.89 -8.04 8.83
CA CYS A 165 18.97 -8.80 8.18
C CYS A 165 19.14 -10.29 8.58
N ARG A 166 18.72 -11.22 7.70
CA ARG A 166 19.09 -12.64 7.79
C ARG A 166 20.61 -12.82 7.65
N TYR A 167 21.22 -13.57 8.56
CA TYR A 167 22.55 -14.18 8.35
C TYR A 167 22.39 -15.48 7.55
N GLU A 168 23.34 -15.78 6.65
CA GLU A 168 23.36 -17.04 5.90
C GLU A 168 23.41 -18.25 6.85
N GLY A 169 22.47 -19.20 6.69
CA GLY A 169 22.48 -20.48 7.42
C GLY A 169 21.19 -20.82 8.20
N GLU A 170 20.23 -19.90 8.33
CA GLU A 170 18.93 -20.22 8.94
C GLU A 170 17.92 -20.77 7.91
N PRO A 171 17.09 -21.77 8.29
CA PRO A 171 16.05 -22.27 7.40
C PRO A 171 15.06 -21.15 7.06
N PRO A 172 14.61 -21.04 5.81
CA PRO A 172 13.74 -19.94 5.38
C PRO A 172 12.44 -19.99 6.17
N VAL A 173 12.19 -18.94 6.97
CA VAL A 173 10.89 -18.72 7.60
C VAL A 173 9.84 -18.61 6.48
N PRO A 174 8.76 -19.41 6.49
CA PRO A 174 7.78 -19.42 5.41
C PRO A 174 7.02 -18.09 5.40
N TYR A 175 7.23 -17.29 4.36
CA TYR A 175 6.48 -16.07 4.13
C TYR A 175 5.08 -16.39 3.58
N PHE A 176 4.13 -15.50 3.88
CA PHE A 176 2.72 -15.51 3.48
C PHE A 176 2.49 -16.07 2.05
N ASN A 177 1.64 -17.10 1.93
CA ASN A 177 1.23 -17.77 0.67
C ASN A 177 2.38 -18.27 -0.24
N GLN A 178 3.55 -18.61 0.30
CA GLN A 178 4.49 -19.44 -0.46
C GLN A 178 4.02 -20.89 -0.41
N LEU A 179 3.55 -21.40 -1.55
CA LEU A 179 3.40 -22.84 -1.71
C LEU A 179 4.77 -23.51 -1.48
N PRO A 180 4.80 -24.76 -0.97
CA PRO A 180 6.03 -25.50 -0.70
C PRO A 180 7.04 -25.39 -1.83
N MET A 181 8.31 -25.19 -1.49
CA MET A 181 9.36 -25.16 -2.50
C MET A 181 9.47 -26.53 -3.18
N LEU A 182 9.58 -26.53 -4.50
CA LEU A 182 9.87 -27.74 -5.24
C LEU A 182 11.36 -28.05 -5.10
N THR A 183 11.70 -29.33 -4.92
CA THR A 183 13.08 -29.79 -4.93
C THR A 183 13.68 -29.69 -6.34
N GLY A 184 15.02 -29.73 -6.43
CA GLY A 184 15.70 -29.73 -7.73
C GLY A 184 15.23 -30.89 -8.64
N GLU A 185 15.00 -32.06 -8.05
CA GLU A 185 14.50 -33.23 -8.77
C GLU A 185 13.06 -33.06 -9.27
N GLU A 186 12.19 -32.41 -8.49
CA GLU A 186 10.81 -32.11 -8.88
C GLU A 186 10.76 -31.11 -10.05
N MET A 187 11.61 -30.08 -10.01
CA MET A 187 11.74 -29.12 -11.11
C MET A 187 12.29 -29.77 -12.38
N GLU A 188 13.30 -30.64 -12.26
CA GLU A 188 13.89 -31.34 -13.39
C GLU A 188 12.87 -32.27 -14.07
N ARG A 189 12.07 -33.00 -13.28
CA ARG A 189 10.96 -33.82 -13.80
C ARG A 189 9.91 -32.99 -14.54
N LEU A 190 9.49 -31.86 -13.97
CA LEU A 190 8.50 -30.97 -14.63
C LEU A 190 9.05 -30.39 -15.94
N SER A 191 10.32 -29.97 -15.95
CA SER A 191 10.98 -29.44 -17.15
C SER A 191 11.20 -30.48 -18.25
N ALA A 192 11.32 -31.76 -17.89
CA ALA A 192 11.43 -32.86 -18.84
C ALA A 192 10.10 -33.17 -19.56
N ILE A 193 8.98 -32.95 -18.88
CA ILE A 193 7.61 -33.21 -19.38
C ILE A 193 7.04 -31.99 -20.11
N HIS A 194 7.19 -30.80 -19.53
CA HIS A 194 6.63 -29.56 -20.05
C HIS A 194 7.73 -28.72 -20.72
N LYS A 195 7.77 -28.74 -22.06
CA LYS A 195 8.71 -27.96 -22.88
C LYS A 195 8.23 -26.54 -23.19
N ASP A 196 6.96 -26.25 -22.91
CA ASP A 196 6.34 -24.92 -23.04
C ASP A 196 6.36 -24.20 -21.69
N ASP A 197 6.77 -22.92 -21.69
CA ASP A 197 6.97 -22.14 -20.47
C ASP A 197 5.67 -21.92 -19.68
N ALA A 198 4.53 -21.72 -20.36
CA ALA A 198 3.25 -21.53 -19.68
C ALA A 198 2.76 -22.83 -19.03
N SER A 199 2.86 -23.94 -19.76
CA SER A 199 2.51 -25.28 -19.28
C SER A 199 3.39 -25.72 -18.11
N LEU A 200 4.68 -25.34 -18.13
CA LEU A 200 5.63 -25.60 -17.05
C LEU A 200 5.24 -24.82 -15.78
N VAL A 201 4.90 -23.54 -15.92
CA VAL A 201 4.48 -22.69 -14.78
C VAL A 201 3.19 -23.20 -14.15
N GLU A 202 2.21 -23.62 -14.96
CA GLU A 202 0.96 -24.21 -14.45
C GLU A 202 1.21 -25.53 -13.72
N ALA A 203 2.04 -26.41 -14.29
CA ALA A 203 2.39 -27.69 -13.66
C ALA A 203 3.18 -27.49 -12.35
N MET A 204 4.09 -26.50 -12.31
CA MET A 204 4.79 -26.11 -11.09
C MET A 204 3.83 -25.62 -10.03
N TRP A 205 2.81 -24.82 -10.39
CA TRP A 205 1.80 -24.33 -9.46
C TRP A 205 0.90 -25.46 -8.92
N ALA A 206 0.47 -26.38 -9.79
CA ALA A 206 -0.38 -27.50 -9.41
C ALA A 206 0.33 -28.44 -8.42
N LEU A 207 1.59 -28.79 -8.68
CA LEU A 207 2.37 -29.66 -7.79
C LEU A 207 2.62 -29.01 -6.42
N LYS A 208 2.85 -27.69 -6.44
CA LYS A 208 3.01 -26.88 -5.24
C LYS A 208 1.74 -26.83 -4.40
N GLU A 209 0.56 -26.69 -5.01
CA GLU A 209 -0.72 -26.74 -4.30
C GLU A 209 -0.99 -28.14 -3.72
N GLN A 210 -0.67 -29.20 -4.47
CA GLN A 210 -0.82 -30.58 -3.98
C GLN A 210 0.02 -30.83 -2.71
N LYS A 211 1.29 -30.41 -2.70
CA LYS A 211 2.16 -30.58 -1.51
C LYS A 211 1.62 -29.82 -0.31
N LYS A 212 1.02 -28.65 -0.53
CA LYS A 212 0.38 -27.89 0.55
C LYS A 212 -0.83 -28.63 1.13
N GLN A 213 -1.69 -29.21 0.28
CA GLN A 213 -2.83 -30.01 0.75
C GLN A 213 -2.37 -31.27 1.52
N GLU A 214 -1.24 -31.87 1.13
CA GLU A 214 -0.64 -33.01 1.83
C GLU A 214 -0.01 -32.62 3.18
N GLU A 215 0.51 -31.40 3.32
CA GLU A 215 1.04 -30.86 4.58
C GLU A 215 -0.07 -30.38 5.54
N GLU A 216 -1.24 -30.02 5.02
CA GLU A 216 -2.41 -29.57 5.78
C GLU A 216 -3.35 -30.72 6.20
N SER A 217 -3.12 -31.97 5.75
CA SER A 217 -3.92 -33.16 6.05
C SER A 217 -3.31 -34.10 7.09
#